data_AF-A0A6N3J4E9-F1
#
_entry.id   AF-A0A6N3J4E9-F1
#
_cell.length_a   1.000
_cell.length_b   1.000
_cell.length_c   1.000
_cell.angle_alpha   90.00
_cell.angle_beta   90.00
_cell.angle_gamma   90.00
#
_symmetry.space_group_name_H-M   'P 1'
#
loop_
_entity.id
_entity.type
_entity.pdbx_description
1 polymer ?
#
loop_
_entity_poly.entity_id
_entity_poly.type
_entity_poly.pdbx_seq_one_letter_code
_entity_poly.pdbx_strand_id
1 'polypeptide(L)'
;MITFLRQLTILQRLMIMLIMAAIGTVCFASFSIKLQYNNLIEQKWQQIDGQLGSVLSILDAHRQDALNGKSTEEEAKKAAAALMTQIRYAGAGYFVVIDDTNQIVAHGENKALIGTSAMNVKLTDGSTPLATMLPLARKNAKTTLEYPFTNPVTNVIEDKLAEARYYPQWGWTIVTGAYLSDVEKNLKSVIVDYLIIMFLISVPIFAFFLVLNHSITSPLNDAIEALEDIAQGEGDLSQRLSTKGKDEIAHLAQAFNLFAQKIGDMIGHLQPLGHSLDNDAKQLMQAVEESNQSAEHIHRETGSVATAVNQMLSTTHEMANNTQQAADAANSVKEQAQQSQIVIDNTVRNTEKLVQELKASEIITQKLGVASGQIGSILDVIRGIAEQTNLLALNAAIEAARAGSHGRGFAVVADEVRALANRTQDSTNEIQKIITEIQSGVSSVMKSNSQTQHQSDELQAQAHEAGKSMAAILQLIAHISDMNTQLASATEEQSLVTEEINRNICNISDLTEVSVKANESNSHAAQSLQDISQDMSHTLGQFKI
;
A
#
# COMPACT_ATOMS: atom_id res chain seq x y z
N MET A 1 -46.12 -5.40 27.33
CA MET A 1 -46.61 -4.03 27.06
C MET A 1 -45.58 -3.19 26.32
N ILE A 2 -44.36 -3.00 26.84
CA ILE A 2 -43.32 -2.19 26.19
C ILE A 2 -42.92 -2.74 24.80
N THR A 3 -42.78 -4.07 24.67
CA THR A 3 -42.44 -4.73 23.39
C THR A 3 -43.52 -4.54 22.32
N PHE A 4 -44.80 -4.55 22.71
CA PHE A 4 -45.93 -4.28 21.82
C PHE A 4 -45.96 -2.83 21.37
N LEU A 5 -45.76 -1.88 22.30
CA LEU A 5 -45.67 -0.46 21.96
C LEU A 5 -44.54 -0.20 20.96
N ARG A 6 -43.40 -0.89 21.09
CA ARG A 6 -42.26 -0.75 20.16
C ARG A 6 -42.57 -1.15 18.71
N GLN A 7 -43.61 -1.94 18.45
CA GLN A 7 -44.06 -2.31 17.09
C GLN A 7 -44.92 -1.23 16.43
N LEU A 8 -45.36 -0.23 17.20
CA LEU A 8 -46.18 0.87 16.71
C LEU A 8 -45.31 2.09 16.43
N THR A 9 -45.62 2.81 15.34
CA THR A 9 -45.00 4.11 15.05
C THR A 9 -45.33 5.12 16.14
N ILE A 10 -44.54 6.18 16.25
CA ILE A 10 -44.80 7.26 17.22
C ILE A 10 -46.22 7.82 17.02
N LEU A 11 -46.64 8.04 15.77
CA LEU A 11 -47.99 8.45 15.41
C LEU A 11 -49.06 7.49 15.95
N GLN A 12 -48.89 6.18 15.77
CA GLN A 12 -49.85 5.17 16.25
C GLN A 12 -49.96 5.18 17.77
N ARG A 13 -48.86 5.36 18.50
CA ARG A 13 -48.89 5.46 19.97
C ARG A 13 -49.61 6.72 20.45
N LEU A 14 -49.33 7.86 19.82
CA LEU A 14 -50.00 9.12 20.14
C LEU A 14 -51.51 9.04 19.83
N MET A 15 -51.89 8.41 18.70
CA MET A 15 -53.29 8.18 18.34
C MET A 15 -54.04 7.31 19.35
N ILE A 16 -53.41 6.24 19.86
CA ILE A 16 -54.01 5.41 20.91
C ILE A 16 -54.30 6.22 22.17
N MET A 17 -53.38 7.11 22.58
CA MET A 17 -53.61 7.99 23.74
C MET A 17 -54.78 8.95 23.50
N LEU A 18 -54.87 9.55 22.31
CA LEU A 18 -55.97 10.44 21.94
C LEU A 18 -57.32 9.70 21.93
N ILE A 19 -57.38 8.49 21.36
CA ILE A 19 -58.58 7.65 21.33
C ILE A 19 -59.01 7.27 22.75
N MET A 20 -58.06 6.88 23.63
CA MET A 20 -58.39 6.59 25.02
C MET A 20 -58.95 7.80 25.76
N ALA A 21 -58.37 9.00 25.54
CA ALA A 21 -58.90 10.24 26.10
C ALA A 21 -60.32 10.52 25.59
N ALA A 22 -60.55 10.39 24.27
CA ALA A 22 -61.86 10.59 23.66
C ALA A 22 -62.92 9.65 24.26
N ILE A 23 -62.63 8.36 24.39
CA ILE A 23 -63.51 7.38 25.04
C ILE A 23 -63.82 7.79 26.48
N GLY A 24 -62.81 8.22 27.25
CA GLY A 24 -63.00 8.73 28.61
C GLY A 24 -63.97 9.90 28.67
N THR A 25 -63.84 10.88 27.78
CA THR A 25 -64.76 12.03 27.68
C THR A 25 -66.19 11.61 27.35
N VAL A 26 -66.38 10.67 26.42
CA VAL A 26 -67.71 10.17 26.04
C VAL A 26 -68.37 9.41 27.19
N CYS A 27 -67.61 8.56 27.89
CA CYS A 27 -68.09 7.84 29.07
C CYS A 27 -68.51 8.82 30.19
N PHE A 28 -67.70 9.85 30.44
CA PHE A 28 -67.99 10.88 31.44
C PHE A 28 -69.26 11.68 31.08
N ALA A 29 -69.37 12.16 29.84
CA ALA A 29 -70.55 12.88 29.37
C ALA A 29 -71.82 12.03 29.48
N SER A 30 -71.76 10.75 29.07
CA SER A 30 -72.87 9.81 29.18
C SER A 30 -73.31 9.58 30.64
N PHE A 31 -72.34 9.43 31.55
CA PHE A 31 -72.60 9.31 32.97
C PHE A 31 -73.26 10.57 33.55
N SER A 32 -72.74 11.76 33.21
CA SER A 32 -73.28 13.04 33.67
C SER A 32 -74.69 13.32 33.16
N ILE A 33 -74.99 13.03 31.89
CA ILE A 33 -76.33 13.18 31.31
C ILE A 33 -77.32 12.27 32.06
N LYS A 34 -76.96 11.02 32.33
CA LYS A 34 -77.80 10.09 33.09
C LYS A 34 -78.04 10.57 34.52
N LEU A 35 -77.01 11.10 35.18
CA LEU A 35 -77.14 11.66 36.52
C LEU A 35 -78.09 12.86 36.53
N GLN A 36 -77.97 13.76 35.55
CA GLN A 36 -78.83 14.94 35.45
C GLN A 36 -80.29 14.59 35.16
N TYR A 37 -80.54 13.58 34.31
CA TYR A 37 -81.89 13.07 34.07
C TYR A 37 -82.55 12.58 35.37
N ASN A 38 -81.83 11.77 36.15
CA ASN A 38 -82.33 11.27 37.42
C ASN A 38 -82.63 12.41 38.41
N ASN A 39 -81.74 13.41 38.49
CA ASN A 39 -81.95 14.59 39.34
C ASN A 39 -83.21 15.37 38.95
N LEU A 40 -83.48 15.54 37.66
CA LEU A 40 -84.68 16.25 37.19
C LEU A 40 -85.97 15.49 37.52
N ILE A 41 -85.98 14.16 37.42
CA ILE A 41 -87.12 13.33 37.82
C ILE A 41 -87.36 13.41 39.33
N GLU A 42 -86.30 13.35 40.14
CA GLU A 42 -86.41 13.51 41.59
C GLU A 42 -86.97 14.89 41.99
N GLN A 43 -86.51 15.96 41.33
CA GLN A 43 -87.07 17.30 41.51
C GLN A 43 -88.57 17.36 41.17
N LYS A 44 -89.03 16.65 40.14
CA LYS A 44 -90.45 16.59 39.78
C LYS A 44 -91.29 15.89 40.86
N TRP A 45 -90.79 14.79 41.44
CA TRP A 45 -91.46 14.14 42.57
C TRP A 45 -91.55 15.05 43.79
N GLN A 46 -90.47 15.75 44.15
CA GLN A 46 -90.48 16.72 45.25
C GLN A 46 -91.45 17.89 44.99
N GLN A 47 -91.52 18.36 43.73
CA GLN A 47 -92.46 19.41 43.34
C GLN A 47 -93.91 18.94 43.54
N ILE A 48 -94.27 17.76 43.04
CA ILE A 48 -95.61 17.18 43.20
C ILE A 48 -95.97 17.03 44.68
N ASP A 49 -95.05 16.48 45.47
CA ASP A 49 -95.24 16.28 46.92
C ASP A 49 -95.48 17.59 47.66
N GLY A 50 -94.69 18.64 47.36
CA GLY A 50 -94.85 19.97 47.95
C GLY A 50 -96.15 20.66 47.55
N GLN A 51 -96.61 20.48 46.30
CA GLN A 51 -97.89 21.01 45.82
C GLN A 51 -99.08 20.34 46.54
N LEU A 52 -99.04 19.01 46.72
CA LEU A 52 -100.06 18.31 47.49
C LEU A 52 -100.04 18.68 48.98
N GLY A 53 -98.86 18.83 49.58
CA GLY A 53 -98.74 19.31 50.97
C GLY A 53 -99.36 20.69 51.17
N SER A 54 -99.16 21.59 50.20
CA SER A 54 -99.77 22.93 50.21
C SER A 54 -101.30 22.86 50.11
N VAL A 55 -101.84 22.00 49.23
CA VAL A 55 -103.28 21.79 49.12
C VAL A 55 -103.87 21.19 50.37
N LEU A 56 -103.24 20.17 50.96
CA LEU A 56 -103.72 19.58 52.22
C LEU A 56 -103.77 20.62 53.35
N SER A 57 -102.79 21.54 53.41
CA SER A 57 -102.80 22.65 54.36
C SER A 57 -103.95 23.63 54.11
N ILE A 58 -104.28 23.90 52.85
CA ILE A 58 -105.45 24.70 52.46
C ILE A 58 -106.76 24.00 52.86
N LEU A 59 -106.86 22.68 52.68
CA LEU A 59 -108.01 21.89 53.12
C LEU A 59 -108.17 21.94 54.64
N ASP A 60 -107.07 21.80 55.40
CA ASP A 60 -107.08 21.94 56.84
C ASP A 60 -107.51 23.34 57.30
N ALA A 61 -107.09 24.41 56.60
CA ALA A 61 -107.52 25.78 56.88
C ALA A 61 -109.04 25.95 56.68
N HIS A 62 -109.59 25.49 55.55
CA HIS A 62 -111.03 25.51 55.28
C HIS A 62 -111.81 24.68 56.32
N ARG A 63 -111.27 23.54 56.74
CA ARG A 63 -111.85 22.72 57.79
C ARG A 63 -111.84 23.43 59.15
N GLN A 64 -110.76 24.11 59.51
CA GLN A 64 -110.70 24.89 60.75
C GLN A 64 -111.70 26.05 60.74
N ASP A 65 -111.87 26.74 59.61
CA ASP A 65 -112.89 27.78 59.48
C ASP A 65 -114.32 27.21 59.67
N ALA A 66 -114.58 25.98 59.19
CA ALA A 66 -115.84 25.29 59.45
C ALA A 66 -116.04 24.92 60.92
N LEU A 67 -115.00 24.38 61.59
CA LEU A 67 -115.04 24.04 63.02
C LEU A 67 -115.21 25.27 63.92
N ASN A 68 -114.68 26.41 63.50
CA ASN A 68 -114.80 27.69 64.20
C ASN A 68 -116.13 28.41 63.90
N GLY A 69 -117.06 27.77 63.19
CA GLY A 69 -118.41 28.28 62.92
C GLY A 69 -118.49 29.39 61.88
N LYS A 70 -117.42 29.66 61.12
CA LYS A 70 -117.45 30.66 60.02
C LYS A 70 -118.21 30.17 58.78
N SER A 71 -118.32 28.86 58.61
CA SER A 71 -119.06 28.19 57.54
C SER A 71 -119.52 26.82 57.99
N THR A 72 -120.52 26.24 57.32
CA THR A 72 -120.82 24.81 57.50
C THR A 72 -119.74 23.93 56.85
N GLU A 73 -119.62 22.67 57.28
CA GLU A 73 -118.66 21.72 56.68
C GLU A 73 -118.90 21.54 55.17
N GLU A 74 -120.16 21.54 54.74
CA GLU A 74 -120.54 21.45 53.32
C GLU A 74 -120.17 22.71 52.53
N GLU A 75 -120.31 23.90 53.12
CA GLU A 75 -119.85 25.15 52.50
C GLU A 75 -118.31 25.19 52.39
N ALA A 76 -117.59 24.71 53.40
CA ALA A 76 -116.13 24.64 53.38
C ALA A 76 -115.63 23.62 52.34
N LYS A 77 -116.24 22.44 52.26
CA LYS A 77 -115.98 21.46 51.19
C LYS A 77 -116.26 22.07 49.82
N LYS A 78 -117.40 22.74 49.63
CA LYS A 78 -117.73 23.36 48.34
C LYS A 78 -116.75 24.47 47.95
N ALA A 79 -116.34 25.31 48.90
CA ALA A 79 -115.33 26.34 48.67
C ALA A 79 -113.95 25.76 48.33
N ALA A 80 -113.52 24.73 49.06
CA ALA A 80 -112.28 24.01 48.80
C ALA A 80 -112.28 23.32 47.44
N ALA A 81 -113.36 22.62 47.08
CA ALA A 81 -113.51 21.97 45.77
C ALA A 81 -113.51 23.00 44.62
N ALA A 82 -114.16 24.15 44.80
CA ALA A 82 -114.14 25.25 43.84
C ALA A 82 -112.73 25.81 43.65
N LEU A 83 -111.98 26.01 44.75
CA LEU A 83 -110.59 26.46 44.71
C LEU A 83 -109.69 25.44 44.01
N MET A 84 -109.80 24.15 44.33
CA MET A 84 -109.02 23.08 43.69
C MET A 84 -109.31 22.96 42.19
N THR A 85 -110.52 23.29 41.75
CA THR A 85 -110.87 23.35 40.32
C THR A 85 -110.18 24.52 39.60
N GLN A 86 -109.83 25.59 40.31
CA GLN A 86 -109.20 26.79 39.74
C GLN A 86 -107.67 26.78 39.81
N ILE A 87 -107.07 26.12 40.80
CA ILE A 87 -105.61 26.12 40.94
C ILE A 87 -104.95 25.44 39.72
N ARG A 88 -103.93 26.12 39.19
CA ARG A 88 -102.99 25.60 38.20
C ARG A 88 -101.57 25.86 38.68
N TYR A 89 -100.65 24.94 38.40
CA TYR A 89 -99.23 25.11 38.72
C TYR A 89 -98.36 24.52 37.62
N ALA A 90 -97.10 24.98 37.52
CA ALA A 90 -96.13 24.48 36.54
C ALA A 90 -96.68 24.36 35.10
N GLY A 91 -97.49 25.34 34.67
CA GLY A 91 -98.09 25.40 33.33
C GLY A 91 -99.29 24.47 33.13
N ALA A 92 -99.08 23.15 33.25
CA ALA A 92 -100.07 22.10 32.94
C ALA A 92 -100.56 21.32 34.18
N GLY A 93 -100.06 21.63 35.37
CA GLY A 93 -100.41 20.96 36.62
C GLY A 93 -101.77 21.39 37.15
N TYR A 94 -102.55 20.42 37.63
CA TYR A 94 -103.89 20.63 38.18
C TYR A 94 -104.23 19.56 39.21
N PHE A 95 -105.24 19.84 40.04
CA PHE A 95 -105.71 18.91 41.06
C PHE A 95 -107.02 18.24 40.66
N VAL A 96 -107.17 16.98 41.06
CA VAL A 96 -108.40 16.21 40.99
C VAL A 96 -108.72 15.74 42.40
N VAL A 97 -109.93 16.03 42.87
CA VAL A 97 -110.38 15.63 44.21
C VAL A 97 -111.49 14.62 44.04
N ILE A 98 -111.38 13.51 44.75
CA ILE A 98 -112.26 12.36 44.65
C ILE A 98 -112.76 12.03 46.06
N ASP A 99 -114.07 11.91 46.24
CA ASP A 99 -114.65 11.57 47.55
C ASP A 99 -114.56 10.06 47.87
N ASP A 100 -115.11 9.66 49.01
CA ASP A 100 -115.15 8.28 49.50
C ASP A 100 -116.05 7.36 48.66
N THR A 101 -117.08 7.91 48.01
CA THR A 101 -117.93 7.23 47.03
C THR A 101 -117.26 7.04 45.67
N ASN A 102 -116.02 7.51 45.53
CA ASN A 102 -115.23 7.55 44.29
C ASN A 102 -115.79 8.52 43.24
N GLN A 103 -116.60 9.51 43.61
CA GLN A 103 -117.02 10.57 42.70
C GLN A 103 -115.99 11.69 42.67
N ILE A 104 -115.78 12.25 41.48
CA ILE A 104 -114.90 13.41 41.29
C ILE A 104 -115.65 14.66 41.76
N VAL A 105 -115.19 15.27 42.86
CA VAL A 105 -115.80 16.49 43.42
C VAL A 105 -115.13 17.76 42.93
N ALA A 106 -113.89 17.69 42.46
CA ALA A 106 -113.20 18.78 41.79
C ALA A 106 -112.27 18.23 40.70
N HIS A 107 -112.23 18.92 39.55
CA HIS A 107 -111.29 18.60 38.49
C HIS A 107 -110.78 19.87 37.85
N GLY A 108 -109.54 20.20 38.13
CA GLY A 108 -108.87 21.39 37.60
C GLY A 108 -108.46 21.26 36.15
N GLU A 109 -109.23 20.64 35.26
CA GLU A 109 -108.94 20.73 33.82
C GLU A 109 -110.21 20.39 33.06
N ASN A 110 -110.60 19.12 33.10
CA ASN A 110 -111.85 18.65 32.55
C ASN A 110 -113.00 18.76 33.57
N LYS A 111 -113.67 19.91 33.59
CA LYS A 111 -114.82 20.18 34.47
C LYS A 111 -116.03 19.26 34.19
N ALA A 112 -116.12 18.64 33.01
CA ALA A 112 -117.21 17.73 32.67
C ALA A 112 -117.16 16.41 33.45
N LEU A 113 -116.03 16.10 34.08
CA LEU A 113 -115.86 14.90 34.90
C LEU A 113 -116.39 15.09 36.34
N ILE A 114 -116.70 16.31 36.76
CA ILE A 114 -117.22 16.57 38.11
C ILE A 114 -118.59 15.89 38.26
N GLY A 115 -118.75 15.08 39.31
CA GLY A 115 -119.94 14.25 39.57
C GLY A 115 -119.90 12.87 38.89
N THR A 116 -118.88 12.55 38.09
CA THR A 116 -118.69 11.20 37.53
C THR A 116 -117.84 10.32 38.44
N SER A 117 -117.99 9.00 38.34
CA SER A 117 -117.16 8.06 39.10
C SER A 117 -115.75 8.00 38.53
N ALA A 118 -114.76 8.30 39.38
CA ALA A 118 -113.33 8.20 39.06
C ALA A 118 -112.90 6.79 38.62
N MET A 119 -113.66 5.75 39.02
CA MET A 119 -113.39 4.36 38.62
C MET A 119 -113.70 4.08 37.14
N ASN A 120 -114.55 4.89 36.51
CA ASN A 120 -114.97 4.72 35.13
C ASN A 120 -114.18 5.60 34.15
N VAL A 121 -113.28 6.45 34.66
CA VAL A 121 -112.43 7.30 33.83
C VAL A 121 -111.32 6.45 33.22
N LYS A 122 -111.50 6.11 31.94
CA LYS A 122 -110.50 5.42 31.12
C LYS A 122 -109.65 6.41 30.35
N LEU A 123 -108.36 6.14 30.27
CA LEU A 123 -107.42 6.85 29.42
C LEU A 123 -107.49 6.38 27.97
N THR A 124 -106.84 7.11 27.07
CA THR A 124 -106.74 6.80 25.63
C THR A 124 -106.08 5.44 25.34
N ASP A 125 -105.23 4.95 26.25
CA ASP A 125 -104.59 3.64 26.17
C ASP A 125 -105.43 2.52 26.83
N GLY A 126 -106.62 2.84 27.35
CA GLY A 126 -107.51 1.92 28.04
C GLY A 126 -107.20 1.71 29.53
N SER A 127 -106.14 2.33 30.06
CA SER A 127 -105.77 2.23 31.48
C SER A 127 -106.71 3.05 32.39
N THR A 128 -106.78 2.66 33.66
CA THR A 128 -107.61 3.30 34.70
C THR A 128 -106.77 3.70 35.92
N PRO A 129 -105.83 4.65 35.78
CA PRO A 129 -104.86 4.97 36.83
C PRO A 129 -105.51 5.46 38.13
N LEU A 130 -106.64 6.18 38.07
CA LEU A 130 -107.38 6.57 39.28
C LEU A 130 -107.91 5.35 40.05
N ALA A 131 -108.38 4.30 39.34
CA ALA A 131 -108.86 3.08 39.98
C ALA A 131 -107.73 2.30 40.69
N THR A 132 -106.51 2.39 40.17
CA THR A 132 -105.31 1.82 40.80
C THR A 132 -104.84 2.68 41.99
N MET A 133 -104.82 4.01 41.84
CA MET A 133 -104.27 4.92 42.86
C MET A 133 -105.17 5.08 44.08
N LEU A 134 -106.50 5.17 43.91
CA LEU A 134 -107.44 5.41 45.00
C LEU A 134 -107.33 4.42 46.18
N PRO A 135 -107.37 3.08 45.99
CA PRO A 135 -107.27 2.14 47.10
C PRO A 135 -105.89 2.17 47.76
N LEU A 136 -104.82 2.39 46.98
CA LEU A 136 -103.45 2.48 47.49
C LEU A 136 -103.24 3.75 48.32
N ALA A 137 -103.73 4.90 47.84
CA ALA A 137 -103.67 6.18 48.56
C ALA A 137 -104.43 6.09 49.90
N ARG A 138 -105.62 5.49 49.91
CA ARG A 138 -106.42 5.33 51.13
C ARG A 138 -105.75 4.42 52.16
N LYS A 139 -105.06 3.36 51.71
CA LYS A 139 -104.35 2.42 52.59
C LYS A 139 -103.06 3.01 53.16
N ASN A 140 -102.27 3.69 52.34
CA ASN A 140 -100.90 4.11 52.67
C ASN A 140 -100.77 5.62 52.90
N ALA A 141 -101.88 6.37 52.93
CA ALA A 141 -101.98 7.84 52.92
C ALA A 141 -101.42 8.54 51.67
N LYS A 142 -100.45 7.93 50.99
CA LYS A 142 -99.78 8.41 49.78
C LYS A 142 -99.57 7.24 48.81
N THR A 143 -99.77 7.48 47.52
CA THR A 143 -99.30 6.59 46.45
C THR A 143 -98.84 7.40 45.27
N THR A 144 -97.89 6.87 44.53
CA THR A 144 -97.36 7.45 43.31
C THR A 144 -97.57 6.47 42.17
N LEU A 145 -97.84 6.97 40.97
CA LEU A 145 -97.97 6.16 39.77
C LEU A 145 -97.48 6.96 38.57
N GLU A 146 -96.77 6.30 37.68
CA GLU A 146 -96.38 6.85 36.38
C GLU A 146 -97.24 6.18 35.30
N TYR A 147 -97.85 6.98 34.45
CA TYR A 147 -98.69 6.49 33.36
C TYR A 147 -98.74 7.49 32.20
N PRO A 148 -98.90 7.02 30.95
CA PRO A 148 -99.00 7.90 29.80
C PRO A 148 -100.32 8.68 29.83
N PHE A 149 -100.26 9.99 29.66
CA PHE A 149 -101.45 10.85 29.63
C PHE A 149 -101.25 12.02 28.68
N THR A 150 -102.33 12.47 28.05
CA THR A 150 -102.28 13.64 27.17
C THR A 150 -102.02 14.90 28.00
N ASN A 151 -100.94 15.61 27.70
CA ASN A 151 -100.66 16.89 28.30
C ASN A 151 -101.64 17.95 27.76
N PRO A 152 -102.39 18.66 28.62
CA PRO A 152 -103.43 19.59 28.20
C PRO A 152 -102.89 20.82 27.45
N VAL A 153 -101.59 21.14 27.62
CA VAL A 153 -100.95 22.29 26.96
C VAL A 153 -100.37 21.88 25.60
N THR A 154 -99.70 20.73 25.53
CA THR A 154 -98.99 20.30 24.31
C THR A 154 -99.82 19.37 23.41
N ASN A 155 -100.90 18.79 23.92
CA ASN A 155 -101.72 17.74 23.27
C ASN A 155 -100.95 16.48 22.87
N VAL A 156 -99.77 16.25 23.45
CA VAL A 156 -98.98 15.03 23.22
C VAL A 156 -99.20 14.05 24.37
N ILE A 157 -99.25 12.75 24.05
CA ILE A 157 -99.24 11.68 25.05
C ILE A 157 -97.81 11.53 25.55
N GLU A 158 -97.62 11.71 26.85
CA GLU A 158 -96.33 11.58 27.51
C GLU A 158 -96.51 11.00 28.92
N ASP A 159 -95.44 10.46 29.49
CA ASP A 159 -95.49 9.91 30.83
C ASP A 159 -95.77 11.02 31.86
N LYS A 160 -96.80 10.77 32.67
CA LYS A 160 -97.26 11.65 33.73
C LYS A 160 -96.92 11.00 35.08
N LEU A 161 -96.09 11.69 35.86
CA LEU A 161 -95.84 11.35 37.25
C LEU A 161 -97.02 11.86 38.06
N ALA A 162 -97.80 10.96 38.65
CA ALA A 162 -98.95 11.31 39.46
C ALA A 162 -98.76 10.87 40.92
N GLU A 163 -99.20 11.71 41.84
CA GLU A 163 -99.28 11.37 43.26
C GLU A 163 -100.73 11.57 43.73
N ALA A 164 -101.20 10.61 44.53
CA ALA A 164 -102.48 10.69 45.20
C ALA A 164 -102.28 10.66 46.72
N ARG A 165 -102.88 11.62 47.40
CA ARG A 165 -102.87 11.77 48.86
C ARG A 165 -104.27 11.64 49.41
N TYR A 166 -104.45 10.79 50.40
CA TYR A 166 -105.71 10.66 51.10
C TYR A 166 -105.77 11.65 52.27
N TYR A 167 -106.86 12.41 52.33
CA TYR A 167 -107.22 13.34 53.38
C TYR A 167 -108.37 12.72 54.21
N PRO A 168 -108.05 12.01 55.31
CA PRO A 168 -109.02 11.16 56.01
C PRO A 168 -110.22 11.91 56.57
N GLN A 169 -110.06 13.20 56.88
CA GLN A 169 -111.03 13.96 57.65
C GLN A 169 -112.28 14.32 56.82
N TRP A 170 -112.15 14.36 55.49
CA TRP A 170 -113.27 14.51 54.56
C TRP A 170 -113.46 13.28 53.64
N GLY A 171 -112.69 12.22 53.83
CA GLY A 171 -112.71 11.06 52.94
C GLY A 171 -112.21 11.36 51.53
N TRP A 172 -111.50 12.47 51.32
CA TRP A 172 -111.09 12.93 50.00
C TRP A 172 -109.73 12.39 49.61
N THR A 173 -109.59 11.92 48.38
CA THR A 173 -108.29 11.66 47.76
C THR A 173 -107.99 12.76 46.75
N ILE A 174 -106.88 13.47 46.97
CA ILE A 174 -106.39 14.51 46.09
C ILE A 174 -105.31 13.90 45.21
N VAL A 175 -105.52 13.98 43.90
CA VAL A 175 -104.58 13.51 42.89
C VAL A 175 -104.04 14.71 42.14
N THR A 176 -102.74 14.73 41.93
CA THR A 176 -102.09 15.70 41.06
C THR A 176 -100.94 15.05 40.32
N GLY A 177 -100.32 15.76 39.40
CA GLY A 177 -99.17 15.22 38.69
C GLY A 177 -98.40 16.24 37.87
N ALA A 178 -97.27 15.81 37.35
CA ALA A 178 -96.42 16.58 36.45
C ALA A 178 -96.08 15.75 35.22
N TYR A 179 -95.86 16.44 34.11
CA TYR A 179 -95.53 15.85 32.81
C TYR A 179 -94.00 15.82 32.60
N LEU A 180 -93.50 14.78 31.94
CA LEU A 180 -92.06 14.59 31.69
C LEU A 180 -91.46 15.54 30.63
N SER A 181 -92.28 16.22 29.83
CA SER A 181 -91.83 17.13 28.76
C SER A 181 -90.98 18.28 29.25
N ASP A 182 -91.22 18.75 30.48
CA ASP A 182 -90.35 19.72 31.15
C ASP A 182 -88.96 19.13 31.45
N VAL A 183 -88.88 17.84 31.79
CA VAL A 183 -87.62 17.14 32.04
C VAL A 183 -86.86 16.98 30.73
N GLU A 184 -87.53 16.55 29.66
CA GLU A 184 -86.91 16.41 28.34
C GLU A 184 -86.40 17.73 27.77
N LYS A 185 -87.15 18.82 27.95
CA LYS A 185 -86.75 20.15 27.48
C LYS A 185 -85.50 20.64 28.21
N ASN A 186 -85.44 20.49 29.53
CA ASN A 186 -84.27 20.84 30.32
C ASN A 186 -83.08 19.92 30.00
N LEU A 187 -83.33 18.63 29.78
CA LEU A 187 -82.31 17.66 29.38
C LEU A 187 -81.69 18.00 28.01
N LYS A 188 -82.49 18.42 27.04
CA LYS A 188 -81.99 18.86 25.72
C LYS A 188 -81.03 20.04 25.85
N SER A 189 -81.33 21.03 26.69
CA SER A 189 -80.43 22.15 26.96
C SER A 189 -79.10 21.67 27.54
N VAL A 190 -79.16 20.78 28.54
CA VAL A 190 -77.98 20.22 29.18
C VAL A 190 -77.12 19.40 28.20
N ILE A 191 -77.75 18.60 27.33
CA ILE A 191 -77.02 17.84 26.29
C ILE A 191 -76.30 18.78 25.33
N VAL A 192 -76.94 19.88 24.90
CA VAL A 192 -76.31 20.88 24.02
C VAL A 192 -75.12 21.53 24.71
N ASP A 193 -75.26 21.93 25.98
CA ASP A 193 -74.15 22.53 26.75
C ASP A 193 -72.96 21.57 26.87
N TYR A 194 -73.21 20.28 27.16
CA TYR A 194 -72.15 19.27 27.20
C TYR A 194 -71.49 19.04 25.84
N LEU A 195 -72.25 19.05 24.74
CA LEU A 195 -71.68 18.94 23.39
C LEU A 195 -70.80 20.15 23.04
N ILE A 196 -71.20 21.36 23.42
CA ILE A 196 -70.40 22.58 23.24
C ILE A 196 -69.10 22.49 24.03
N ILE A 197 -69.16 22.08 25.29
CA ILE A 197 -67.97 21.89 26.15
C ILE A 197 -67.05 20.82 25.55
N MET A 198 -67.60 19.69 25.09
CA MET A 198 -66.81 18.63 24.45
C MET A 198 -66.11 19.13 23.17
N PHE A 199 -66.81 19.94 22.37
CA PHE A 199 -66.22 20.54 21.17
C PHE A 199 -65.11 21.54 21.52
N LEU A 200 -65.33 22.43 22.49
CA LEU A 200 -64.35 23.43 22.94
C LEU A 200 -63.08 22.79 23.53
N ILE A 201 -63.18 21.62 24.14
CA ILE A 201 -62.02 20.90 24.70
C ILE A 201 -61.32 20.06 23.61
N SER A 202 -62.07 19.37 22.75
CA SER A 202 -61.50 18.45 21.76
C SER A 202 -60.71 19.16 20.64
N VAL A 203 -61.17 20.31 20.17
CA VAL A 203 -60.50 21.08 19.11
C VAL A 203 -59.06 21.48 19.49
N PRO A 204 -58.78 22.15 20.64
CA PRO A 204 -57.42 22.52 21.00
C PRO A 204 -56.54 21.31 21.31
N ILE A 205 -57.08 20.24 21.89
CA ILE A 205 -56.33 18.99 22.12
C ILE A 205 -55.91 18.36 20.78
N PHE A 206 -56.82 18.31 19.81
CA PHE A 206 -56.52 17.77 18.48
C PHE A 206 -55.52 18.63 17.71
N ALA A 207 -55.66 19.96 17.77
CA ALA A 207 -54.70 20.88 17.16
C ALA A 207 -53.30 20.74 17.78
N PHE A 208 -53.22 20.66 19.12
CA PHE A 208 -51.95 20.43 19.82
C PHE A 208 -51.32 19.08 19.45
N PHE A 209 -52.13 18.02 19.30
CA PHE A 209 -51.69 16.71 18.84
C PHE A 209 -51.03 16.78 17.44
N LEU A 210 -51.63 17.50 16.48
CA LEU A 210 -51.06 17.63 15.13
C LEU A 210 -49.70 18.33 15.15
N VAL A 211 -49.57 19.40 15.93
CA VAL A 211 -48.31 20.14 16.09
C VAL A 211 -47.25 19.26 16.76
N LEU A 212 -47.59 18.56 17.84
CA LEU A 212 -46.68 17.68 18.56
C LEU A 212 -46.20 16.52 17.69
N ASN A 213 -47.10 15.92 16.90
CA ASN A 213 -46.75 14.86 15.96
C ASN A 213 -45.79 15.37 14.88
N HIS A 214 -46.08 16.52 14.26
CA HIS A 214 -45.19 17.07 13.24
C HIS A 214 -43.80 17.42 13.82
N SER A 215 -43.75 17.97 15.03
CA SER A 215 -42.52 18.34 15.73
C SER A 215 -41.61 17.16 16.08
N ILE A 216 -42.14 15.95 16.22
CA ILE A 216 -41.36 14.75 16.57
C ILE A 216 -41.07 13.90 15.35
N THR A 217 -42.10 13.61 14.54
CA THR A 217 -41.98 12.62 13.46
C THR A 217 -41.23 13.16 12.25
N SER A 218 -41.35 14.46 11.93
CA SER A 218 -40.66 15.02 10.76
C SER A 218 -39.14 14.99 10.94
N PRO A 219 -38.55 15.56 12.03
CA PRO A 219 -37.09 15.57 12.14
C PRO A 219 -36.49 14.17 12.38
N LEU A 220 -37.29 13.24 12.93
CA LEU A 220 -36.88 11.84 13.07
C LEU A 220 -36.78 11.17 11.69
N ASN A 221 -37.74 11.42 10.80
CA ASN A 221 -37.69 10.91 9.43
C ASN A 221 -36.54 11.55 8.66
N ASP A 222 -36.32 12.86 8.79
CA ASP A 222 -35.17 13.54 8.16
C ASP A 222 -33.84 12.89 8.60
N ALA A 223 -33.72 12.53 9.89
CA ALA A 223 -32.54 11.84 10.41
C ALA A 223 -32.39 10.41 9.88
N ILE A 224 -33.50 9.68 9.71
CA ILE A 224 -33.50 8.34 9.14
C ILE A 224 -33.11 8.40 7.66
N GLU A 225 -33.72 9.30 6.88
CA GLU A 225 -33.41 9.48 5.46
C GLU A 225 -31.94 9.86 5.25
N ALA A 226 -31.40 10.76 6.07
CA ALA A 226 -29.99 11.13 6.00
C ALA A 226 -29.05 9.96 6.39
N LEU A 227 -29.44 9.11 7.35
CA LEU A 227 -28.68 7.90 7.69
C LEU A 227 -28.79 6.82 6.61
N GLU A 228 -29.96 6.65 6.00
CA GLU A 228 -30.17 5.72 4.88
C GLU A 228 -29.40 6.16 3.64
N ASP A 229 -29.31 7.46 3.35
CA ASP A 229 -28.47 7.98 2.27
C ASP A 229 -26.98 7.72 2.51
N ILE A 230 -26.50 7.88 3.76
CA ILE A 230 -25.11 7.54 4.13
C ILE A 230 -24.85 6.03 4.02
N ALA A 231 -25.82 5.19 4.37
CA ALA A 231 -25.63 3.74 4.45
C ALA A 231 -25.90 2.97 3.15
N GLN A 232 -26.82 3.46 2.31
CA GLN A 232 -27.30 2.78 1.10
C GLN A 232 -27.33 3.68 -0.14
N GLY A 233 -27.30 5.01 0.03
CA GLY A 233 -27.41 6.01 -1.04
C GLY A 233 -26.06 6.47 -1.59
N GLU A 234 -25.96 7.76 -1.91
CA GLU A 234 -24.75 8.38 -2.48
C GLU A 234 -23.73 8.80 -1.40
N GLY A 235 -23.93 8.39 -0.15
CA GLY A 235 -22.99 8.71 0.92
C GLY A 235 -22.84 10.21 1.15
N ASP A 236 -23.93 11.01 1.07
CA ASP A 236 -23.86 12.47 1.15
C ASP A 236 -23.63 12.94 2.60
N LEU A 237 -22.36 13.03 2.97
CA LEU A 237 -21.86 13.55 4.23
C LEU A 237 -21.91 15.07 4.31
N SER A 238 -22.37 15.78 3.27
CA SER A 238 -22.57 17.23 3.30
C SER A 238 -23.91 17.61 3.94
N GLN A 239 -24.86 16.67 4.03
CA GLN A 239 -26.17 16.92 4.65
C GLN A 239 -26.06 17.25 6.13
N ARG A 240 -26.86 18.22 6.59
CA ARG A 240 -26.89 18.66 7.99
C ARG A 240 -28.33 18.71 8.48
N LEU A 241 -28.59 18.05 9.61
CA LEU A 241 -29.87 18.11 10.30
C LEU A 241 -30.01 19.41 11.09
N SER A 242 -31.22 19.94 11.19
CA SER A 242 -31.51 21.14 11.98
C SER A 242 -31.29 20.89 13.47
N THR A 243 -30.42 21.69 14.09
CA THR A 243 -30.11 21.60 15.53
C THR A 243 -30.96 22.55 16.37
N LYS A 244 -32.03 23.13 15.80
CA LYS A 244 -32.94 24.03 16.49
C LYS A 244 -33.81 23.25 17.48
N GLY A 245 -33.62 23.50 18.77
CA GLY A 245 -34.41 22.89 19.84
C GLY A 245 -33.58 22.69 21.10
N LYS A 246 -34.19 22.11 22.14
CA LYS A 246 -33.52 21.72 23.40
C LYS A 246 -33.93 20.32 23.87
N ASP A 247 -34.60 19.58 23.00
CA ASP A 247 -35.09 18.23 23.26
C ASP A 247 -34.10 17.17 22.74
N GLU A 248 -34.48 15.90 22.92
CA GLU A 248 -33.71 14.74 22.48
C GLU A 248 -33.53 14.71 20.95
N ILE A 249 -34.45 15.33 20.19
CA ILE A 249 -34.40 15.40 18.73
C ILE A 249 -33.31 16.37 18.28
N ALA A 250 -33.22 17.55 18.90
CA ALA A 250 -32.13 18.49 18.65
C ALA A 250 -30.75 17.90 19.03
N HIS A 251 -30.69 17.11 20.10
CA HIS A 251 -29.45 16.42 20.49
C HIS A 251 -29.07 15.31 19.51
N LEU A 252 -30.04 14.55 18.98
CA LEU A 252 -29.82 13.58 17.90
C LEU A 252 -29.25 14.27 16.65
N ALA A 253 -29.82 15.41 16.23
CA ALA A 253 -29.34 16.18 15.09
C ALA A 253 -27.90 16.68 15.29
N GLN A 254 -27.54 17.15 16.49
CA GLN A 254 -26.17 17.55 16.81
C GLN A 254 -25.19 16.37 16.73
N ALA A 255 -25.55 15.23 17.32
CA ALA A 255 -24.73 14.03 17.29
C ALA A 255 -24.54 13.51 15.85
N PHE A 256 -25.60 13.52 15.04
CA PHE A 256 -25.55 13.17 13.62
C PHE A 256 -24.61 14.10 12.84
N ASN A 257 -24.76 15.42 13.00
CA ASN A 257 -23.89 16.38 12.29
C ASN A 257 -22.42 16.23 12.67
N LEU A 258 -22.12 15.95 13.95
CA LEU A 258 -20.76 15.68 14.41
C LEU A 258 -20.22 14.36 13.83
N PHE A 259 -21.05 13.33 13.75
CA PHE A 259 -20.71 12.06 13.11
C PHE A 259 -20.40 12.25 11.62
N ALA A 260 -21.29 12.90 10.86
CA ALA A 260 -21.10 13.18 9.45
C ALA A 260 -19.84 14.01 9.19
N GLN A 261 -19.58 15.05 9.99
CA GLN A 261 -18.36 15.84 9.90
C GLN A 261 -17.09 15.00 10.13
N LYS A 262 -17.05 14.16 11.19
CA LYS A 262 -15.89 13.33 11.48
C LYS A 262 -15.58 12.32 10.37
N ILE A 263 -16.61 11.73 9.77
CA ILE A 263 -16.42 10.83 8.63
C ILE A 263 -15.95 11.62 7.41
N GLY A 264 -16.57 12.77 7.12
CA GLY A 264 -16.17 13.64 6.02
C GLY A 264 -14.72 14.09 6.12
N ASP A 265 -14.28 14.54 7.30
CA ASP A 265 -12.88 14.92 7.57
C ASP A 265 -11.91 13.74 7.36
N MET A 266 -12.30 12.53 7.78
CA MET A 266 -11.49 11.32 7.59
C MET A 266 -11.34 10.95 6.12
N ILE A 267 -12.44 10.97 5.34
CA ILE A 267 -12.41 10.71 3.89
C ILE A 267 -11.60 11.80 3.19
N GLY A 268 -11.78 13.06 3.53
CA GLY A 268 -11.01 14.18 2.99
C GLY A 268 -9.51 14.08 3.28
N HIS A 269 -9.11 13.43 4.38
CA HIS A 269 -7.70 13.15 4.68
C HIS A 269 -7.15 11.93 3.95
N LEU A 270 -7.99 10.91 3.70
CA LEU A 270 -7.60 9.68 3.02
C LEU A 270 -7.48 9.84 1.49
N GLN A 271 -8.34 10.65 0.87
CA GLN A 271 -8.35 10.88 -0.58
C GLN A 271 -6.99 11.36 -1.15
N PRO A 272 -6.28 12.34 -0.55
CA PRO A 272 -4.96 12.74 -1.03
C PRO A 272 -3.88 11.67 -0.74
N LEU A 273 -4.02 10.86 0.30
CA LEU A 273 -3.10 9.73 0.57
C LEU A 273 -3.21 8.67 -0.52
N GLY A 274 -4.42 8.39 -1.01
CA GLY A 274 -4.62 7.54 -2.19
C GLY A 274 -3.92 8.11 -3.42
N HIS A 275 -4.08 9.40 -3.72
CA HIS A 275 -3.39 10.03 -4.86
C HIS A 275 -1.85 9.96 -4.75
N SER A 276 -1.30 10.16 -3.54
CA SER A 276 0.13 9.98 -3.31
C SER A 276 0.56 8.54 -3.55
N LEU A 277 -0.25 7.55 -3.13
CA LEU A 277 0.06 6.14 -3.35
C LEU A 277 0.11 5.76 -4.84
N ASP A 278 -0.83 6.25 -5.67
CA ASP A 278 -0.79 6.05 -7.13
C ASP A 278 0.46 6.70 -7.76
N ASN A 279 0.84 7.90 -7.30
CA ASN A 279 2.05 8.56 -7.79
C ASN A 279 3.31 7.81 -7.40
N ASP A 280 3.41 7.34 -6.14
CA ASP A 280 4.55 6.56 -5.65
C ASP A 280 4.65 5.21 -6.40
N ALA A 281 3.51 4.56 -6.69
CA ALA A 281 3.45 3.35 -7.49
C ALA A 281 3.97 3.59 -8.92
N LYS A 282 3.55 4.68 -9.57
CA LYS A 282 4.04 5.06 -10.91
C LYS A 282 5.54 5.38 -10.91
N GLN A 283 6.03 6.09 -9.90
CA GLN A 283 7.46 6.37 -9.75
C GLN A 283 8.26 5.08 -9.55
N LEU A 284 7.73 4.13 -8.76
CA LEU A 284 8.35 2.82 -8.58
C LEU A 284 8.38 2.03 -9.89
N MET A 285 7.31 2.03 -10.69
CA MET A 285 7.30 1.39 -12.01
C MET A 285 8.36 1.99 -12.94
N GLN A 286 8.47 3.32 -12.97
CA GLN A 286 9.50 4.00 -13.77
C GLN A 286 10.91 3.62 -13.30
N ALA A 287 11.15 3.62 -11.99
CA ALA A 287 12.45 3.25 -11.43
C ALA A 287 12.82 1.78 -11.76
N VAL A 288 11.82 0.88 -11.77
CA VAL A 288 12.00 -0.52 -12.19
C VAL A 288 12.38 -0.62 -13.66
N GLU A 289 11.73 0.13 -14.55
CA GLU A 289 12.05 0.17 -15.97
C GLU A 289 13.48 0.69 -16.22
N GLU A 290 13.86 1.80 -15.58
CA GLU A 290 15.22 2.35 -15.66
C GLU A 290 16.27 1.36 -15.10
N SER A 291 15.95 0.65 -14.03
CA SER A 291 16.79 -0.38 -13.44
C SER A 291 16.96 -1.60 -14.38
N ASN A 292 15.91 -2.03 -15.06
CA ASN A 292 15.97 -3.11 -16.06
C ASN A 292 16.84 -2.73 -17.27
N GLN A 293 16.68 -1.52 -17.79
CA GLN A 293 17.54 -1.01 -18.87
C GLN A 293 19.01 -0.96 -18.46
N SER A 294 19.27 -0.55 -17.21
CA SER A 294 20.62 -0.55 -16.63
C SER A 294 21.19 -1.96 -16.49
N ALA A 295 20.39 -2.92 -16.03
CA ALA A 295 20.79 -4.32 -15.94
C ALA A 295 21.12 -4.92 -17.32
N GLU A 296 20.33 -4.62 -18.35
CA GLU A 296 20.61 -5.04 -19.73
C GLU A 296 21.91 -4.41 -20.27
N HIS A 297 22.15 -3.13 -19.96
CA HIS A 297 23.40 -2.47 -20.31
C HIS A 297 24.60 -3.12 -19.62
N ILE A 298 24.52 -3.38 -18.31
CA ILE A 298 25.56 -4.09 -17.55
C ILE A 298 25.81 -5.47 -18.13
N HIS A 299 24.77 -6.21 -18.52
CA HIS A 299 24.92 -7.53 -19.12
C HIS A 299 25.73 -7.49 -20.43
N ARG A 300 25.44 -6.53 -21.31
CA ARG A 300 26.18 -6.34 -22.57
C ARG A 300 27.64 -5.94 -22.36
N GLU A 301 27.89 -5.01 -21.43
CA GLU A 301 29.24 -4.59 -21.07
C GLU A 301 30.04 -5.74 -20.45
N THR A 302 29.42 -6.51 -19.55
CA THR A 302 30.02 -7.68 -18.91
C THR A 302 30.40 -8.74 -19.94
N GLY A 303 29.55 -8.99 -20.95
CA GLY A 303 29.87 -9.89 -22.06
C GLY A 303 31.06 -9.41 -22.92
N SER A 304 31.16 -8.09 -23.14
CA SER A 304 32.29 -7.50 -23.86
C SER A 304 33.59 -7.62 -23.07
N VAL A 305 33.56 -7.36 -21.77
CA VAL A 305 34.72 -7.53 -20.89
C VAL A 305 35.11 -9.01 -20.79
N ALA A 306 34.16 -9.94 -20.69
CA ALA A 306 34.44 -11.38 -20.70
C ALA A 306 35.19 -11.81 -21.97
N THR A 307 34.83 -11.23 -23.12
CA THR A 307 35.52 -11.47 -24.39
C THR A 307 36.95 -10.92 -24.35
N ALA A 308 37.14 -9.69 -23.86
CA ALA A 308 38.46 -9.08 -23.71
C ALA A 308 39.36 -9.86 -22.73
N VAL A 309 38.80 -10.38 -21.63
CA VAL A 309 39.51 -11.21 -20.65
C VAL A 309 39.94 -12.54 -21.27
N ASN A 310 39.08 -13.21 -22.06
CA ASN A 310 39.47 -14.41 -22.80
C ASN A 310 40.62 -14.12 -23.78
N GLN A 311 40.56 -13.00 -24.49
CA GLN A 311 41.64 -12.59 -25.38
C GLN A 311 42.93 -12.30 -24.57
N MET A 312 42.82 -11.68 -23.40
CA MET A 312 43.94 -11.43 -22.50
C MET A 312 44.58 -12.73 -22.02
N LEU A 313 43.79 -13.74 -21.60
CA LEU A 313 44.29 -15.08 -21.26
C LEU A 313 45.07 -15.72 -22.41
N SER A 314 44.54 -15.63 -23.63
CA SER A 314 45.22 -16.13 -24.83
C SER A 314 46.56 -15.43 -25.04
N THR A 315 46.60 -14.09 -24.93
CA THR A 315 47.84 -13.32 -25.08
C THR A 315 48.85 -13.58 -23.98
N THR A 316 48.40 -13.81 -22.74
CA THR A 316 49.27 -14.18 -21.62
C THR A 316 49.90 -15.55 -21.85
N HIS A 317 49.14 -16.52 -22.36
CA HIS A 317 49.67 -17.83 -22.75
C HIS A 317 50.68 -17.74 -23.89
N GLU A 318 50.42 -16.93 -24.92
CA GLU A 318 51.37 -16.66 -25.99
C GLU A 318 52.64 -15.99 -25.47
N MET A 319 52.50 -15.03 -24.54
CA MET A 319 53.64 -14.35 -23.91
C MET A 319 54.50 -15.31 -23.09
N ALA A 320 53.89 -16.24 -22.35
CA ALA A 320 54.61 -17.28 -21.61
C ALA A 320 55.42 -18.16 -22.56
N ASN A 321 54.80 -18.63 -23.65
CA ASN A 321 55.47 -19.44 -24.67
C ASN A 321 56.61 -18.67 -25.35
N ASN A 322 56.40 -17.41 -25.72
CA ASN A 322 57.42 -16.58 -26.35
C ASN A 322 58.60 -16.30 -25.41
N THR A 323 58.32 -16.08 -24.13
CA THR A 323 59.36 -15.88 -23.10
C THR A 323 60.18 -17.15 -22.91
N GLN A 324 59.54 -18.32 -22.89
CA GLN A 324 60.25 -19.61 -22.83
C GLN A 324 61.12 -19.84 -24.06
N GLN A 325 60.59 -19.60 -25.27
CA GLN A 325 61.38 -19.73 -26.51
C GLN A 325 62.56 -18.76 -26.54
N ALA A 326 62.39 -17.53 -26.06
CA ALA A 326 63.47 -16.55 -25.95
C ALA A 326 64.54 -17.01 -24.94
N ALA A 327 64.16 -17.65 -23.83
CA ALA A 327 65.07 -18.20 -22.85
C ALA A 327 65.90 -19.37 -23.42
N ASP A 328 65.23 -20.27 -24.16
CA ASP A 328 65.89 -21.39 -24.83
C ASP A 328 66.87 -20.90 -25.91
N ALA A 329 66.47 -19.91 -26.70
CA ALA A 329 67.34 -19.28 -27.71
C ALA A 329 68.55 -18.60 -27.05
N ALA A 330 68.35 -17.83 -25.98
CA ALA A 330 69.45 -17.20 -25.24
C ALA A 330 70.44 -18.25 -24.69
N ASN A 331 69.95 -19.36 -24.15
CA ASN A 331 70.79 -20.46 -23.69
C ASN A 331 71.58 -21.12 -24.84
N SER A 332 70.95 -21.33 -26.00
CA SER A 332 71.65 -21.88 -27.17
C SER A 332 72.76 -20.95 -27.66
N VAL A 333 72.52 -19.63 -27.74
CA VAL A 333 73.56 -18.67 -28.10
C VAL A 333 74.67 -18.63 -27.04
N LYS A 334 74.33 -18.77 -25.74
CA LYS A 334 75.32 -18.85 -24.65
C LYS A 334 76.30 -20.00 -24.87
N GLU A 335 75.77 -21.19 -25.13
CA GLU A 335 76.59 -22.39 -25.38
C GLU A 335 77.48 -22.20 -26.61
N GLN A 336 76.94 -21.64 -27.70
CA GLN A 336 77.70 -21.42 -28.93
C GLN A 336 78.78 -20.34 -28.78
N ALA A 337 78.52 -19.29 -28.00
CA ALA A 337 79.49 -18.27 -27.65
C ALA A 337 80.61 -18.84 -26.75
N GLN A 338 80.27 -19.67 -25.76
CA GLN A 338 81.25 -20.38 -24.93
C GLN A 338 82.14 -21.30 -25.77
N GLN A 339 81.56 -22.06 -26.69
CA GLN A 339 82.32 -22.92 -27.60
C GLN A 339 83.25 -22.08 -28.51
N SER A 340 82.77 -20.94 -29.00
CA SER A 340 83.58 -20.02 -29.81
C SER A 340 84.75 -19.43 -29.02
N GLN A 341 84.54 -19.09 -27.75
CA GLN A 341 85.60 -18.65 -26.84
C GLN A 341 86.69 -19.72 -26.69
N ILE A 342 86.32 -20.99 -26.50
CA ILE A 342 87.28 -22.10 -26.41
C ILE A 342 88.13 -22.22 -27.70
N VAL A 343 87.51 -22.06 -28.87
CA VAL A 343 88.22 -22.10 -30.16
C VAL A 343 89.20 -20.93 -30.27
N ILE A 344 88.79 -19.71 -29.89
CA ILE A 344 89.65 -18.53 -29.88
C ILE A 344 90.85 -18.73 -28.95
N ASP A 345 90.63 -19.22 -27.72
CA ASP A 345 91.70 -19.49 -26.76
C ASP A 345 92.69 -20.56 -27.26
N ASN A 346 92.19 -21.56 -28.00
CA ASN A 346 93.04 -22.54 -28.69
C ASN A 346 93.86 -21.89 -29.81
N THR A 347 93.26 -20.99 -30.61
CA THR A 347 93.97 -20.25 -31.67
C THR A 347 95.09 -19.38 -31.10
N VAL A 348 94.85 -18.68 -29.99
CA VAL A 348 95.89 -17.90 -29.30
C VAL A 348 97.05 -18.80 -28.89
N ARG A 349 96.78 -19.93 -28.20
CA ARG A 349 97.82 -20.89 -27.77
C ARG A 349 98.60 -21.49 -28.95
N ASN A 350 97.92 -21.85 -30.03
CA ASN A 350 98.57 -22.42 -31.22
C ASN A 350 99.45 -21.38 -31.92
N THR A 351 99.02 -20.12 -31.95
CA THR A 351 99.79 -19.01 -32.55
C THR A 351 101.03 -18.70 -31.69
N GLU A 352 100.91 -18.71 -30.37
CA GLU A 352 102.07 -18.57 -29.46
C GLU A 352 103.10 -19.67 -29.68
N LYS A 353 102.64 -20.92 -29.86
CA LYS A 353 103.51 -22.05 -30.17
C LYS A 353 104.20 -21.87 -31.53
N LEU A 354 103.47 -21.42 -32.55
CA LEU A 354 104.03 -21.12 -33.88
C LEU A 354 105.12 -20.05 -33.80
N VAL A 355 104.89 -18.97 -33.05
CA VAL A 355 105.90 -17.91 -32.83
C VAL A 355 107.16 -18.46 -32.16
N GLN A 356 107.02 -19.39 -31.20
CA GLN A 356 108.17 -20.06 -30.58
C GLN A 356 108.94 -20.95 -31.58
N GLU A 357 108.23 -21.71 -32.42
CA GLU A 357 108.84 -22.55 -33.45
C GLU A 357 109.57 -21.72 -34.52
N LEU A 358 109.00 -20.57 -34.93
CA LEU A 358 109.64 -19.63 -35.85
C LEU A 358 110.94 -19.04 -35.27
N LYS A 359 110.95 -18.64 -33.99
CA LYS A 359 112.16 -18.18 -33.30
C LYS A 359 113.25 -19.26 -33.24
N ALA A 360 112.87 -20.52 -33.02
CA ALA A 360 113.81 -21.63 -33.05
C ALA A 360 114.38 -21.85 -34.45
N SER A 361 113.53 -21.76 -35.49
CA SER A 361 113.94 -21.86 -36.90
C SER A 361 114.91 -20.75 -37.29
N GLU A 362 114.65 -19.50 -36.89
CA GLU A 362 115.55 -18.35 -37.11
C GLU A 362 116.96 -18.61 -36.57
N ILE A 363 117.09 -19.14 -35.34
CA ILE A 363 118.39 -19.47 -34.73
C ILE A 363 119.14 -20.52 -35.57
N ILE A 364 118.44 -21.56 -36.04
CA ILE A 364 119.05 -22.64 -36.84
C ILE A 364 119.51 -22.11 -38.20
N THR A 365 118.66 -21.33 -38.87
CA THR A 365 118.96 -20.73 -40.18
C THR A 365 120.10 -19.72 -40.09
N GLN A 366 120.16 -18.92 -39.02
CA GLN A 366 121.28 -18.01 -38.76
C GLN A 366 122.60 -18.77 -38.58
N LYS A 367 122.60 -19.87 -37.82
CA LYS A 367 123.78 -20.74 -37.66
C LYS A 367 124.23 -21.34 -38.99
N LEU A 368 123.29 -21.79 -39.83
CA LEU A 368 123.59 -22.32 -41.17
C LEU A 368 124.19 -21.23 -42.07
N GLY A 369 123.68 -20.00 -42.02
CA GLY A 369 124.24 -18.86 -42.74
C GLY A 369 125.70 -18.57 -42.34
N VAL A 370 126.00 -18.56 -41.03
CA VAL A 370 127.38 -18.38 -40.52
C VAL A 370 128.29 -19.52 -40.98
N ALA A 371 127.86 -20.78 -40.84
CA ALA A 371 128.64 -21.95 -41.24
C ALA A 371 128.91 -21.95 -42.76
N SER A 372 127.91 -21.60 -43.57
CA SER A 372 128.05 -21.48 -45.03
C SER A 372 129.03 -20.36 -45.41
N GLY A 373 129.01 -19.22 -44.71
CA GLY A 373 130.00 -18.15 -44.87
C GLY A 373 131.42 -18.58 -44.53
N GLN A 374 131.60 -19.36 -43.46
CA GLN A 374 132.90 -19.94 -43.09
C GLN A 374 133.42 -20.90 -44.17
N ILE A 375 132.55 -21.76 -44.72
CA ILE A 375 132.93 -22.66 -45.82
C ILE A 375 133.35 -21.85 -47.06
N GLY A 376 132.60 -20.79 -47.40
CA GLY A 376 132.98 -19.88 -48.49
C GLY A 376 134.38 -19.29 -48.31
N SER A 377 134.71 -18.81 -47.10
CA SER A 377 136.04 -18.30 -46.79
C SER A 377 137.14 -19.37 -46.91
N ILE A 378 136.85 -20.62 -46.53
CA ILE A 378 137.80 -21.74 -46.69
C ILE A 378 138.02 -22.05 -48.17
N LEU A 379 136.96 -22.04 -48.98
CA LEU A 379 137.05 -22.28 -50.42
C LEU A 379 137.87 -21.20 -51.13
N ASP A 380 137.75 -19.93 -50.72
CA ASP A 380 138.59 -18.84 -51.24
C ASP A 380 140.08 -19.08 -50.96
N VAL A 381 140.42 -19.59 -49.77
CA VAL A 381 141.80 -19.98 -49.42
C VAL A 381 142.27 -21.16 -50.27
N ILE A 382 141.45 -22.21 -50.43
CA ILE A 382 141.81 -23.39 -51.26
C ILE A 382 141.99 -22.97 -52.72
N ARG A 383 141.12 -22.10 -53.25
CA ARG A 383 141.25 -21.54 -54.60
C ARG A 383 142.56 -20.77 -54.75
N GLY A 384 142.90 -19.94 -53.76
CA GLY A 384 144.19 -19.24 -53.72
C GLY A 384 145.39 -20.19 -53.69
N ILE A 385 145.32 -21.29 -52.92
CA ILE A 385 146.36 -22.33 -52.90
C ILE A 385 146.44 -23.04 -54.26
N ALA A 386 145.31 -23.38 -54.87
CA ALA A 386 145.26 -24.03 -56.18
C ALA A 386 145.87 -23.13 -57.27
N GLU A 387 145.57 -21.84 -57.26
CA GLU A 387 146.13 -20.85 -58.19
C GLU A 387 147.64 -20.67 -57.98
N GLN A 388 148.09 -20.59 -56.73
CA GLN A 388 149.53 -20.59 -56.40
C GLN A 388 150.21 -21.89 -56.84
N THR A 389 149.57 -23.04 -56.65
CA THR A 389 150.10 -24.36 -57.05
C THR A 389 150.17 -24.47 -58.58
N ASN A 390 149.18 -23.95 -59.30
CA ASN A 390 149.18 -23.86 -60.76
C ASN A 390 150.33 -22.99 -61.28
N LEU A 391 150.58 -21.84 -60.65
CA LEU A 391 151.72 -20.96 -60.97
C LEU A 391 153.07 -21.61 -60.65
N LEU A 392 153.20 -22.29 -59.51
CA LEU A 392 154.40 -23.04 -59.15
C LEU A 392 154.67 -24.19 -60.13
N ALA A 393 153.62 -24.94 -60.50
CA ALA A 393 153.69 -26.01 -61.48
C ALA A 393 154.06 -25.50 -62.88
N LEU A 394 153.52 -24.35 -63.30
CA LEU A 394 153.90 -23.68 -64.54
C LEU A 394 155.38 -23.31 -64.55
N ASN A 395 155.88 -22.69 -63.47
CA ASN A 395 157.30 -22.34 -63.34
C ASN A 395 158.19 -23.59 -63.36
N ALA A 396 157.77 -24.68 -62.70
CA ALA A 396 158.48 -25.95 -62.73
C ALA A 396 158.48 -26.60 -64.12
N ALA A 397 157.37 -26.55 -64.86
CA ALA A 397 157.27 -27.05 -66.24
C ALA A 397 158.17 -26.24 -67.19
N ILE A 398 158.24 -24.92 -67.03
CA ILE A 398 159.16 -24.04 -67.78
C ILE A 398 160.62 -24.43 -67.51
N GLU A 399 161.01 -24.61 -66.25
CA GLU A 399 162.40 -24.94 -65.91
C GLU A 399 162.76 -26.39 -66.31
N ALA A 400 161.80 -27.32 -66.26
CA ALA A 400 161.96 -28.68 -66.77
C ALA A 400 162.14 -28.72 -68.30
N ALA A 401 161.43 -27.87 -69.05
CA ALA A 401 161.63 -27.69 -70.49
C ALA A 401 163.01 -27.09 -70.80
N ARG A 402 163.52 -26.20 -69.93
CA ARG A 402 164.84 -25.56 -70.04
C ARG A 402 165.99 -26.55 -69.83
N ALA A 403 165.80 -27.60 -69.03
CA ALA A 403 166.78 -28.65 -68.74
C ALA A 403 166.88 -29.76 -69.83
N GLY A 404 166.09 -29.67 -70.92
CA GLY A 404 166.21 -30.57 -72.08
C GLY A 404 165.93 -32.05 -71.78
N SER A 405 166.83 -32.95 -72.21
CA SER A 405 166.64 -34.42 -72.05
C SER A 405 166.67 -34.90 -70.59
N HIS A 406 167.34 -34.17 -69.69
CA HIS A 406 167.43 -34.49 -68.26
C HIS A 406 166.18 -34.07 -67.46
N GLY A 407 165.35 -33.16 -67.99
CA GLY A 407 164.16 -32.60 -67.32
C GLY A 407 162.84 -33.32 -67.60
N ARG A 408 162.81 -34.33 -68.50
CA ARG A 408 161.56 -34.99 -68.94
C ARG A 408 160.71 -35.57 -67.81
N GLY A 409 161.34 -36.21 -66.81
CA GLY A 409 160.60 -36.76 -65.65
C GLY A 409 159.97 -35.66 -64.79
N PHE A 410 160.65 -34.53 -64.61
CA PHE A 410 160.14 -33.37 -63.88
C PHE A 410 159.03 -32.64 -64.66
N ALA A 411 159.11 -32.56 -65.99
CA ALA A 411 158.07 -31.95 -66.82
C ALA A 411 156.72 -32.69 -66.69
N VAL A 412 156.75 -34.04 -66.69
CA VAL A 412 155.54 -34.86 -66.52
C VAL A 412 154.90 -34.63 -65.14
N VAL A 413 155.72 -34.57 -64.08
CA VAL A 413 155.21 -34.29 -62.72
C VAL A 413 154.65 -32.86 -62.63
N ALA A 414 155.31 -31.88 -63.24
CA ALA A 414 154.83 -30.49 -63.25
C ALA A 414 153.50 -30.34 -64.00
N ASP A 415 153.33 -30.99 -65.16
CA ASP A 415 152.06 -31.01 -65.88
C ASP A 415 150.94 -31.73 -65.10
N GLU A 416 151.25 -32.82 -64.39
CA GLU A 416 150.29 -33.53 -63.53
C GLU A 416 149.86 -32.67 -62.33
N VAL A 417 150.79 -31.97 -61.68
CA VAL A 417 150.50 -31.01 -60.60
C VAL A 417 149.66 -29.84 -61.13
N ARG A 418 149.95 -29.36 -62.34
CA ARG A 418 149.17 -28.30 -63.01
C ARG A 418 147.74 -28.75 -63.30
N ALA A 419 147.57 -29.96 -63.82
CA ALA A 419 146.26 -30.56 -64.06
C ALA A 419 145.47 -30.76 -62.75
N LEU A 420 146.13 -31.18 -61.67
CA LEU A 420 145.52 -31.33 -60.35
C LEU A 420 145.13 -29.98 -59.73
N ALA A 421 145.94 -28.95 -59.92
CA ALA A 421 145.64 -27.59 -59.47
C ALA A 421 144.43 -27.01 -60.21
N ASN A 422 144.35 -27.16 -61.54
CA ASN A 422 143.18 -26.76 -62.33
C ASN A 422 141.92 -27.53 -61.91
N ARG A 423 141.99 -28.87 -61.73
CA ARG A 423 140.85 -29.66 -61.24
C ARG A 423 140.37 -29.22 -59.85
N THR A 424 141.31 -28.80 -58.99
CA THR A 424 141.02 -28.27 -57.65
C THR A 424 140.33 -26.91 -57.74
N GLN A 425 140.76 -26.04 -58.66
CA GLN A 425 140.14 -24.74 -58.93
C GLN A 425 138.72 -24.90 -59.50
N ASP A 426 138.53 -25.83 -60.43
CA ASP A 426 137.21 -26.13 -61.00
C ASP A 426 136.25 -26.68 -59.92
N SER A 427 136.73 -27.62 -59.10
CA SER A 427 135.92 -28.20 -58.00
C SER A 427 135.59 -27.16 -56.93
N THR A 428 136.52 -26.26 -56.58
CA THR A 428 136.25 -25.18 -55.62
C THR A 428 135.26 -24.16 -56.17
N ASN A 429 135.30 -23.83 -57.46
CA ASN A 429 134.30 -22.99 -58.10
C ASN A 429 132.90 -23.63 -58.09
N GLU A 430 132.82 -24.94 -58.32
CA GLU A 430 131.55 -25.66 -58.27
C GLU A 430 130.97 -25.71 -56.84
N ILE A 431 131.80 -25.98 -55.83
CA ILE A 431 131.38 -25.90 -54.41
C ILE A 431 131.01 -24.45 -54.04
N GLN A 432 131.73 -23.45 -54.53
CA GLN A 432 131.41 -22.03 -54.27
C GLN A 432 130.03 -21.66 -54.81
N LYS A 433 129.65 -22.19 -55.98
CA LYS A 433 128.31 -22.02 -56.53
C LYS A 433 127.24 -22.63 -55.61
N ILE A 434 127.46 -23.87 -55.13
CA ILE A 434 126.56 -24.53 -54.17
C ILE A 434 126.45 -23.72 -52.87
N ILE A 435 127.56 -23.19 -52.35
CA ILE A 435 127.56 -22.35 -51.15
C ILE A 435 126.79 -21.06 -51.37
N THR A 436 126.93 -20.43 -52.54
CA THR A 436 126.17 -19.22 -52.90
C THR A 436 124.67 -19.53 -52.99
N GLU A 437 124.28 -20.67 -53.55
CA GLU A 437 122.89 -21.14 -53.57
C GLU A 437 122.36 -21.41 -52.14
N ILE A 438 123.17 -22.02 -51.26
CA ILE A 438 122.82 -22.21 -49.84
C ILE A 438 122.62 -20.86 -49.14
N GLN A 439 123.52 -19.89 -49.32
CA GLN A 439 123.41 -18.55 -48.72
C GLN A 439 122.14 -17.83 -49.18
N SER A 440 121.83 -17.90 -50.48
CA SER A 440 120.59 -17.35 -51.05
C SER A 440 119.35 -18.04 -50.48
N GLY A 441 119.41 -19.38 -50.33
CA GLY A 441 118.35 -20.17 -49.70
C GLY A 441 118.11 -19.78 -48.23
N VAL A 442 119.19 -19.65 -47.45
CA VAL A 442 119.16 -19.18 -46.05
C VAL A 442 118.51 -17.80 -45.95
N SER A 443 118.92 -16.84 -46.79
CA SER A 443 118.34 -15.49 -46.80
C SER A 443 116.84 -15.51 -47.14
N SER A 444 116.43 -16.40 -48.06
CA SER A 444 115.02 -16.54 -48.45
C SER A 444 114.18 -17.11 -47.30
N VAL A 445 114.71 -18.12 -46.59
CA VAL A 445 114.06 -18.69 -45.40
C VAL A 445 113.94 -17.66 -44.28
N MET A 446 114.98 -16.87 -44.02
CA MET A 446 114.92 -15.79 -43.01
C MET A 446 113.83 -14.76 -43.33
N LYS A 447 113.73 -14.32 -44.59
CA LYS A 447 112.67 -13.39 -45.02
C LYS A 447 111.29 -14.00 -44.86
N SER A 448 111.12 -15.28 -45.23
CA SER A 448 109.85 -16.00 -45.06
C SER A 448 109.47 -16.14 -43.58
N ASN A 449 110.42 -16.48 -42.71
CA ASN A 449 110.17 -16.59 -41.27
C ASN A 449 109.77 -15.25 -40.66
N SER A 450 110.48 -14.16 -41.00
CA SER A 450 110.14 -12.81 -40.52
C SER A 450 108.74 -12.39 -40.97
N GLN A 451 108.35 -12.66 -42.21
CA GLN A 451 107.01 -12.37 -42.70
C GLN A 451 105.93 -13.21 -41.99
N THR A 452 106.19 -14.51 -41.77
CA THR A 452 105.26 -15.42 -41.07
C THR A 452 105.12 -15.01 -39.60
N GLN A 453 106.18 -14.51 -38.98
CA GLN A 453 106.16 -14.00 -37.61
C GLN A 453 105.29 -12.75 -37.50
N HIS A 454 105.43 -11.77 -38.42
CA HIS A 454 104.53 -10.62 -38.47
C HIS A 454 103.06 -11.03 -38.64
N GLN A 455 102.77 -11.98 -39.53
CA GLN A 455 101.41 -12.49 -39.73
C GLN A 455 100.86 -13.21 -38.49
N SER A 456 101.73 -13.89 -37.73
CA SER A 456 101.35 -14.55 -36.47
C SER A 456 101.01 -13.53 -35.38
N ASP A 457 101.76 -12.43 -35.28
CA ASP A 457 101.48 -11.35 -34.34
C ASP A 457 100.13 -10.66 -34.67
N GLU A 458 99.85 -10.42 -35.95
CA GLU A 458 98.55 -9.90 -36.40
C GLU A 458 97.40 -10.86 -36.08
N LEU A 459 97.59 -12.16 -36.33
CA LEU A 459 96.60 -13.20 -36.02
C LEU A 459 96.33 -13.27 -34.51
N GLN A 460 97.36 -13.13 -33.67
CA GLN A 460 97.21 -13.11 -32.22
C GLN A 460 96.38 -11.90 -31.77
N ALA A 461 96.65 -10.71 -32.32
CA ALA A 461 95.87 -9.51 -32.01
C ALA A 461 94.40 -9.65 -32.42
N GLN A 462 94.13 -10.20 -33.62
CA GLN A 462 92.77 -10.45 -34.09
C GLN A 462 92.04 -11.50 -33.23
N ALA A 463 92.72 -12.57 -32.85
CA ALA A 463 92.14 -13.60 -31.97
C ALA A 463 91.79 -13.01 -30.59
N HIS A 464 92.64 -12.15 -30.03
CA HIS A 464 92.35 -11.50 -28.75
C HIS A 464 91.13 -10.56 -28.83
N GLU A 465 91.00 -9.80 -29.92
CA GLU A 465 89.84 -8.92 -30.15
C GLU A 465 88.55 -9.70 -30.37
N ALA A 466 88.61 -10.83 -31.08
CA ALA A 466 87.50 -11.76 -31.20
C ALA A 466 87.08 -12.32 -29.82
N GLY A 467 88.06 -12.64 -28.96
CA GLY A 467 87.81 -13.11 -27.59
C GLY A 467 87.08 -12.06 -26.73
N LYS A 468 87.50 -10.79 -26.79
CA LYS A 468 86.79 -9.69 -26.11
C LYS A 468 85.36 -9.54 -26.60
N SER A 469 85.16 -9.62 -27.91
CA SER A 469 83.83 -9.53 -28.53
C SER A 469 82.93 -10.68 -28.03
N MET A 470 83.48 -11.89 -27.90
CA MET A 470 82.73 -13.04 -27.42
C MET A 470 82.40 -12.95 -25.92
N ALA A 471 83.30 -12.39 -25.10
CA ALA A 471 83.02 -12.07 -23.71
C ALA A 471 81.89 -11.02 -23.57
N ALA A 472 81.86 -10.00 -24.43
CA ALA A 472 80.78 -9.01 -24.45
C ALA A 472 79.43 -9.64 -24.87
N ILE A 473 79.43 -10.55 -25.85
CA ILE A 473 78.24 -11.31 -26.24
C ILE A 473 77.71 -12.14 -25.06
N LEU A 474 78.59 -12.82 -24.32
CA LEU A 474 78.19 -13.59 -23.14
C LEU A 474 77.54 -12.72 -22.05
N GLN A 475 78.03 -11.50 -21.82
CA GLN A 475 77.41 -10.55 -20.89
C GLN A 475 76.02 -10.10 -21.35
N LEU A 476 75.86 -9.80 -22.65
CA LEU A 476 74.55 -9.44 -23.22
C LEU A 476 73.54 -10.59 -23.09
N ILE A 477 73.98 -11.83 -23.30
CA ILE A 477 73.12 -13.01 -23.15
C ILE A 477 72.72 -13.23 -21.69
N ALA A 478 73.63 -13.01 -20.73
CA ALA A 478 73.28 -13.05 -19.31
C ALA A 478 72.18 -12.04 -18.98
N HIS A 479 72.29 -10.80 -19.49
CA HIS A 479 71.26 -9.79 -19.33
C HIS A 479 69.92 -10.20 -19.98
N ILE A 480 69.95 -10.84 -21.16
CA ILE A 480 68.73 -11.36 -21.81
C ILE A 480 68.07 -12.46 -20.95
N SER A 481 68.88 -13.35 -20.35
CA SER A 481 68.37 -14.40 -19.46
C SER A 481 67.69 -13.82 -18.21
N ASP A 482 68.26 -12.76 -17.63
CA ASP A 482 67.66 -12.06 -16.50
C ASP A 482 66.33 -11.40 -16.89
N MET A 483 66.27 -10.73 -18.04
CA MET A 483 65.03 -10.14 -18.56
C MET A 483 63.94 -11.20 -18.79
N ASN A 484 64.30 -12.37 -19.35
CA ASN A 484 63.32 -13.45 -19.54
C ASN A 484 62.78 -13.99 -18.22
N THR A 485 63.60 -14.02 -17.17
CA THR A 485 63.15 -14.43 -15.82
C THR A 485 62.14 -13.43 -15.25
N GLN A 486 62.38 -12.12 -15.45
CA GLN A 486 61.45 -11.07 -15.07
C GLN A 486 60.15 -11.12 -15.88
N LEU A 487 60.24 -11.33 -17.20
CA LEU A 487 59.07 -11.48 -18.07
C LEU A 487 58.23 -12.69 -17.68
N ALA A 488 58.85 -13.82 -17.32
CA ALA A 488 58.13 -14.99 -16.85
C ALA A 488 57.33 -14.68 -15.58
N SER A 489 57.95 -14.01 -14.61
CA SER A 489 57.28 -13.59 -13.36
C SER A 489 56.12 -12.63 -13.63
N ALA A 490 56.34 -11.63 -14.50
CA ALA A 490 55.30 -10.67 -14.88
C ALA A 490 54.13 -11.33 -15.63
N THR A 491 54.42 -12.34 -16.46
CA THR A 491 53.40 -13.11 -17.19
C THR A 491 52.56 -13.95 -16.23
N GLU A 492 53.19 -14.55 -15.21
CA GLU A 492 52.50 -15.32 -14.16
C GLU A 492 51.57 -14.41 -13.32
N GLU A 493 52.05 -13.23 -12.92
CA GLU A 493 51.24 -12.22 -12.23
C GLU A 493 50.06 -11.75 -13.11
N GLN A 494 50.30 -11.50 -14.39
CA GLN A 494 49.25 -11.13 -15.34
C GLN A 494 48.20 -12.24 -15.50
N SER A 495 48.59 -13.51 -15.46
CA SER A 495 47.66 -14.64 -15.47
C SER A 495 46.74 -14.63 -14.25
N LEU A 496 47.31 -14.44 -13.05
CA LEU A 496 46.55 -14.39 -11.79
C LEU A 496 45.53 -13.24 -11.78
N VAL A 497 45.97 -12.04 -12.20
CA VAL A 497 45.08 -10.87 -12.29
C VAL A 497 43.97 -11.11 -13.31
N THR A 498 44.28 -11.75 -14.44
CA THR A 498 43.28 -12.05 -15.48
C THR A 498 42.22 -13.03 -14.98
N GLU A 499 42.62 -14.08 -14.25
CA GLU A 499 41.68 -15.02 -13.62
C GLU A 499 40.79 -14.34 -12.58
N GLU A 500 41.35 -13.42 -11.78
CA GLU A 500 40.58 -12.66 -10.80
C GLU A 500 39.54 -11.76 -11.48
N ILE A 501 39.92 -11.07 -12.56
CA ILE A 501 38.98 -10.28 -13.37
C ILE A 501 37.88 -11.18 -13.92
N ASN A 502 38.22 -12.36 -14.46
CA ASN A 502 37.23 -13.31 -14.97
C ASN A 502 36.21 -13.72 -13.88
N ARG A 503 36.69 -14.01 -12.67
CA ARG A 503 35.82 -14.34 -11.53
C ARG A 503 34.91 -13.17 -11.15
N ASN A 504 35.44 -11.95 -11.14
CA ASN A 504 34.65 -10.75 -10.86
C ASN A 504 33.56 -10.50 -11.92
N ILE A 505 33.85 -10.79 -13.19
CA ILE A 505 32.89 -10.71 -14.29
C ILE A 505 31.76 -11.72 -14.14
N CYS A 506 32.05 -12.96 -13.74
CA CYS A 506 31.00 -13.93 -13.39
C CYS A 506 30.13 -13.44 -12.22
N ASN A 507 30.74 -12.92 -11.16
CA ASN A 507 29.99 -12.39 -10.01
C ASN A 507 29.09 -11.21 -10.39
N ILE A 508 29.54 -10.32 -11.28
CA ILE A 508 28.73 -9.20 -11.80
C ILE A 508 27.54 -9.74 -12.60
N SER A 509 27.75 -10.77 -13.42
CA SER A 509 26.67 -11.41 -14.17
C SER A 509 25.61 -12.00 -13.24
N ASP A 510 26.03 -12.75 -12.21
CA ASP A 510 25.12 -13.35 -11.22
C ASP A 510 24.33 -12.27 -10.44
N LEU A 511 25.02 -11.21 -10.01
CA LEU A 511 24.37 -10.07 -9.34
C LEU A 511 23.37 -9.35 -10.25
N THR A 512 23.67 -9.25 -11.54
CA THR A 512 22.76 -8.66 -12.54
C THR A 512 21.49 -9.51 -12.66
N GLU A 513 21.60 -10.84 -12.69
CA GLU A 513 20.43 -11.74 -12.72
C GLU A 513 19.57 -11.60 -11.45
N VAL A 514 20.19 -11.49 -10.28
CA VAL A 514 19.48 -11.22 -9.02
C VAL A 514 18.76 -9.87 -9.07
N SER A 515 19.39 -8.84 -9.62
CA SER A 515 18.79 -7.51 -9.77
C SER A 515 17.57 -7.53 -10.69
N VAL A 516 17.60 -8.29 -11.78
CA VAL A 516 16.45 -8.47 -12.68
C VAL A 516 15.28 -9.14 -11.95
N LYS A 517 15.53 -10.20 -11.19
CA LYS A 517 14.49 -10.86 -10.37
C LYS A 517 13.89 -9.92 -9.30
N ALA A 518 14.74 -9.09 -8.67
CA ALA A 518 14.27 -8.09 -7.72
C ALA A 518 13.39 -7.03 -8.40
N ASN A 519 13.76 -6.60 -9.61
CA ASN A 519 12.96 -5.68 -10.41
C ASN A 519 11.59 -6.26 -10.79
N GLU A 520 11.50 -7.54 -11.17
CA GLU A 520 10.20 -8.21 -11.39
C GLU A 520 9.31 -8.16 -10.15
N SER A 521 9.86 -8.49 -8.98
CA SER A 521 9.12 -8.40 -7.71
C SER A 521 8.66 -6.96 -7.41
N ASN A 522 9.52 -5.97 -7.65
CA ASN A 522 9.17 -4.56 -7.47
C ASN A 522 8.10 -4.09 -8.45
N SER A 523 8.12 -4.59 -9.69
CA SER A 523 7.06 -4.33 -10.68
C SER A 523 5.71 -4.84 -10.19
N HIS A 524 5.66 -6.08 -9.65
CA HIS A 524 4.43 -6.64 -9.08
C HIS A 524 3.95 -5.86 -7.86
N ALA A 525 4.86 -5.41 -6.99
CA ALA A 525 4.52 -4.58 -5.86
C ALA A 525 3.94 -3.22 -6.31
N ALA A 526 4.56 -2.58 -7.30
CA ALA A 526 4.09 -1.31 -7.85
C ALA A 526 2.68 -1.44 -8.46
N GLN A 527 2.44 -2.51 -9.24
CA GLN A 527 1.10 -2.80 -9.78
C GLN A 527 0.08 -2.99 -8.65
N SER A 528 0.43 -3.76 -7.61
CA SER A 528 -0.46 -3.98 -6.47
C SER A 528 -0.79 -2.68 -5.73
N LEU A 529 0.18 -1.78 -5.55
CA LEU A 529 -0.04 -0.46 -4.95
C LEU A 529 -0.95 0.41 -5.82
N GLN A 530 -0.81 0.36 -7.14
CA GLN A 530 -1.69 1.05 -8.08
C GLN A 530 -3.12 0.53 -7.98
N ASP A 531 -3.32 -0.80 -7.95
CA ASP A 531 -4.64 -1.41 -7.81
C ASP A 531 -5.30 -1.01 -6.47
N ILE A 532 -4.55 -1.05 -5.37
CA ILE A 532 -5.02 -0.59 -4.04
C ILE A 532 -5.40 0.89 -4.08
N SER A 533 -4.60 1.73 -4.73
CA SER A 533 -4.90 3.15 -4.85
C SER A 533 -6.15 3.42 -5.68
N GLN A 534 -6.38 2.66 -6.75
CA GLN A 534 -7.58 2.77 -7.57
C GLN A 534 -8.82 2.33 -6.80
N ASP A 535 -8.74 1.21 -6.08
CA ASP A 535 -9.84 0.70 -5.24
C ASP A 535 -10.17 1.68 -4.10
N MET A 536 -9.14 2.24 -3.45
CA MET A 536 -9.29 3.29 -2.44
C MET A 536 -9.94 4.54 -3.03
N SER A 537 -9.49 5.01 -4.18
CA SER A 537 -10.07 6.17 -4.88
C SER A 537 -11.54 5.92 -5.25
N HIS A 538 -11.86 4.73 -5.76
CA HIS A 538 -13.23 4.35 -6.07
C HIS A 538 -14.10 4.31 -4.81
N THR A 539 -13.65 3.63 -3.75
CA THR A 539 -14.41 3.47 -2.51
C THR A 539 -14.64 4.80 -1.80
N LEU A 540 -13.61 5.65 -1.71
CA LEU A 540 -13.75 6.97 -1.11
C LEU A 540 -14.57 7.92 -2.00
N GLY A 541 -14.52 7.77 -3.32
CA GLY A 541 -15.32 8.53 -4.27
C GLY A 541 -16.82 8.22 -4.25
N GLN A 542 -17.24 7.16 -3.55
CA GLN A 542 -18.66 6.88 -3.30
C GLN A 542 -19.27 7.87 -2.29
N PHE A 543 -18.45 8.55 -1.49
CA PHE A 543 -18.92 9.52 -0.52
C PHE A 543 -18.82 10.93 -1.07
N LYS A 544 -19.88 11.71 -0.85
CA LYS A 544 -19.93 13.13 -1.18
C LYS A 544 -19.73 13.92 0.09
N ILE A 545 -18.69 14.76 0.12
CA ILE A 545 -18.21 15.47 1.32
C ILE A 545 -18.56 16.95 1.27
#